data_AF-S7V789-F1
#
_entry.id   AF-S7V789-F1
#
_cell.length_a   1.000
_cell.length_b   1.000
_cell.length_c   1.000
_cell.angle_alpha   90.00
_cell.angle_beta   90.00
_cell.angle_gamma   90.00
#
_symmetry.space_group_name_H-M   'P 1'
#
loop_
_entity.id
_entity.type
_entity.pdbx_description
1 polymer ?
#
loop_
_entity_poly.entity_id
_entity_poly.type
_entity_poly.pdbx_seq_one_letter_code
_entity_poly.pdbx_strand_id
1 'polypeptide(L)'
;MTKVPEGNTYFKNLITIVTIIIGLLIFMFSIDFLTISLTELNNEAANALFTATSNPFVGLFIGILTTALIQSSSTISAMVVVLVASGNLSLAQAVPVIMGANIGTTLTSTLVAFGYILKKKTFRKALSAGVLHDIFNISTVIILLPLEVYFGILSHLSAWLTHWFIWDEPVDLGEIGLNGFFLRSLSYELYSYLSWPLLALATGILLMIGSIKILSSLAYKSLITPNFKKVRKHILIFPSALLPMVFSSRPLYNPAQ
;
A
#
# COMPACT_ATOMS: atom_id res chain seq x y z
N MET A 1 14.37 -26.79 32.23
CA MET A 1 14.30 -25.32 32.36
C MET A 1 15.54 -24.72 31.72
N THR A 2 15.42 -24.13 30.53
CA THR A 2 16.40 -23.18 30.00
C THR A 2 15.60 -21.97 29.54
N LYS A 3 15.53 -20.95 30.40
CA LYS A 3 14.99 -19.65 30.02
C LYS A 3 15.90 -19.11 28.92
N VAL A 4 15.40 -19.11 27.69
CA VAL A 4 16.00 -18.32 26.60
C VAL A 4 16.05 -16.87 27.13
N PRO A 5 17.22 -16.22 27.16
CA PRO A 5 17.34 -14.90 27.76
C PRO A 5 16.40 -13.95 27.01
N GLU A 6 15.54 -13.27 27.76
CA GLU A 6 14.71 -12.16 27.28
C GLU A 6 15.62 -10.99 26.92
N GLY A 7 16.36 -11.12 25.82
CA GLY A 7 17.22 -10.09 25.28
C GLY A 7 16.38 -8.87 24.91
N ASN A 8 16.47 -7.86 25.77
CA ASN A 8 15.92 -6.50 25.74
C ASN A 8 14.84 -6.25 24.67
N THR A 9 13.60 -6.61 25.00
CA THR A 9 12.40 -6.38 24.16
C THR A 9 12.26 -4.92 23.73
N TYR A 10 12.65 -3.96 24.59
CA TYR A 10 12.62 -2.53 24.25
C TYR A 10 13.60 -2.18 23.14
N PHE A 11 14.81 -2.72 23.17
CA PHE A 11 15.82 -2.50 22.13
C PHE A 11 15.38 -3.04 20.77
N LYS A 12 14.75 -4.22 20.73
CA LYS A 12 14.19 -4.80 19.50
C LYS A 12 13.02 -3.97 18.93
N ASN A 13 12.16 -3.46 19.80
CA ASN A 13 11.06 -2.59 19.39
C ASN A 13 11.58 -1.26 18.85
N LEU A 14 12.59 -0.68 19.50
CA LEU A 14 13.25 0.54 19.04
C LEU A 14 13.85 0.37 17.64
N ILE A 15 14.63 -0.71 17.42
CA ILE A 15 15.18 -1.03 16.09
C ILE A 15 14.05 -1.16 15.06
N THR A 16 12.95 -1.81 15.42
CA THR A 16 11.81 -2.00 14.51
C THR A 16 11.18 -0.66 14.14
N ILE A 17 10.95 0.23 15.11
CA ILE A 17 10.39 1.57 14.87
C ILE A 17 11.33 2.39 14.00
N VAL A 18 12.63 2.41 14.32
CA VAL A 18 13.64 3.12 13.53
C VAL A 18 13.70 2.58 12.10
N THR A 19 13.64 1.27 11.91
CA THR A 19 13.65 0.67 10.57
C THR A 19 12.38 1.00 9.78
N ILE A 20 11.22 1.09 10.44
CA ILE A 20 9.97 1.54 9.80
C ILE A 20 10.11 2.99 9.35
N ILE A 21 10.65 3.88 10.20
CA ILE A 21 10.87 5.29 9.86
C ILE A 21 11.83 5.40 8.67
N ILE A 22 12.96 4.68 8.69
CA ILE A 22 13.92 4.68 7.57
C ILE A 22 13.28 4.13 6.30
N GLY A 23 12.52 3.03 6.39
CA GLY A 23 11.81 2.46 5.25
C GLY A 23 10.80 3.43 4.63
N LEU A 24 10.10 4.20 5.48
CA LEU A 24 9.19 5.26 5.04
C LEU A 24 9.95 6.40 4.37
N LEU A 25 11.08 6.85 4.93
CA LEU A 25 11.89 7.91 4.34
C LEU A 25 12.46 7.52 2.97
N ILE A 26 13.00 6.30 2.82
CA ILE A 26 13.50 5.80 1.53
C ILE A 26 12.35 5.69 0.51
N PHE A 27 11.17 5.26 0.97
CA PHE A 27 10.00 5.19 0.12
C PHE A 27 9.54 6.58 -0.35
N MET A 28 9.47 7.56 0.55
CA MET A 28 9.17 8.95 0.19
C MET A 28 10.18 9.53 -0.79
N PHE A 29 11.47 9.34 -0.53
CA PHE A 29 12.56 9.72 -1.44
C PHE A 29 12.36 9.12 -2.83
N SER A 30 11.99 7.85 -2.89
CA SER A 30 11.77 7.16 -4.15
C SER A 30 10.65 7.78 -4.99
N ILE A 31 9.56 8.23 -4.37
CA ILE A 31 8.45 8.86 -5.07
C ILE A 31 8.81 10.25 -5.58
N ASP A 32 9.48 11.05 -4.74
CA ASP A 32 9.96 12.38 -5.12
C ASP A 32 10.98 12.28 -6.27
N PHE A 33 11.90 11.31 -6.19
CA PHE A 33 12.85 11.01 -7.26
C PHE A 33 12.18 10.52 -8.55
N LEU A 34 11.13 9.70 -8.46
CA LEU A 34 10.31 9.31 -9.61
C LEU A 34 9.62 10.52 -10.25
N THR A 35 9.10 11.43 -9.42
CA THR A 35 8.44 12.66 -9.88
C THR A 35 9.43 13.56 -10.63
N ILE A 36 10.63 13.79 -10.11
CA ILE A 36 11.70 14.54 -10.78
C ILE A 36 12.14 13.84 -12.07
N SER A 37 12.36 12.52 -12.02
CA SER A 37 12.79 11.75 -13.20
C SER A 37 11.76 11.79 -14.34
N LEU A 38 10.47 11.77 -14.00
CA LEU A 38 9.37 11.94 -14.95
C LEU A 38 9.27 13.37 -15.47
N THR A 39 9.60 14.34 -14.62
CA THR A 39 9.58 15.76 -14.97
C THR A 39 10.63 16.07 -16.04
N GLU A 40 11.80 15.44 -15.93
CA GLU A 40 12.94 15.66 -16.81
C GLU A 40 12.94 14.80 -18.09
N LEU A 41 12.11 13.75 -18.16
CA LEU A 41 12.07 12.82 -19.31
C LEU A 41 11.48 13.43 -20.58
N ASN A 42 10.60 14.43 -20.43
CA ASN A 42 10.15 15.39 -21.43
C ASN A 42 9.21 16.38 -20.71
N ASN A 43 9.32 17.69 -20.96
CA ASN A 43 8.42 18.69 -20.35
C ASN A 43 6.94 18.41 -20.64
N GLU A 44 6.62 17.69 -21.72
CA GLU A 44 5.27 17.21 -22.01
C GLU A 44 4.83 16.04 -21.14
N ALA A 45 5.72 15.11 -20.75
CA ALA A 45 5.36 13.98 -19.89
C ALA A 45 5.16 14.42 -18.43
N ALA A 46 6.00 15.36 -17.97
CA ALA A 46 5.88 16.08 -16.71
C ALA A 46 4.53 16.80 -16.59
N ASN A 47 4.26 17.68 -17.57
CA ASN A 47 3.03 18.43 -17.64
C ASN A 47 1.85 17.49 -17.86
N ALA A 48 2.00 16.40 -18.63
CA ALA A 48 0.97 15.39 -18.78
C ALA A 48 0.71 14.66 -17.47
N LEU A 49 1.68 14.41 -16.60
CA LEU A 49 1.46 13.76 -15.31
C LEU A 49 0.82 14.69 -14.28
N PHE A 50 1.26 15.95 -14.19
CA PHE A 50 0.61 16.96 -13.33
C PHE A 50 -0.80 17.34 -13.85
N THR A 51 -0.99 17.43 -15.16
CA THR A 51 -2.31 17.61 -15.78
C THR A 51 -3.16 16.35 -15.66
N ALA A 52 -2.54 15.17 -15.72
CA ALA A 52 -3.24 13.90 -15.56
C ALA A 52 -3.72 13.71 -14.13
N THR A 53 -2.92 13.96 -13.09
CA THR A 53 -3.39 13.89 -11.70
C THR A 53 -4.47 14.93 -11.38
N SER A 54 -4.53 16.03 -12.15
CA SER A 54 -5.67 16.97 -12.10
C SER A 54 -6.97 16.36 -12.65
N ASN A 55 -6.86 15.32 -13.50
CA ASN A 55 -8.00 14.51 -13.89
C ASN A 55 -8.25 13.39 -12.86
N PRO A 56 -9.41 13.38 -12.18
CA PRO A 56 -9.73 12.40 -11.14
C PRO A 56 -9.71 10.96 -11.64
N PHE A 57 -10.02 10.70 -12.92
CA PHE A 57 -9.95 9.35 -13.49
C PHE A 57 -8.51 8.84 -13.65
N VAL A 58 -7.55 9.72 -13.91
CA VAL A 58 -6.15 9.29 -13.98
C VAL A 58 -5.55 9.16 -12.58
N GLY A 59 -5.93 10.03 -11.64
CA GLY A 59 -5.61 9.81 -10.22
C GLY A 59 -6.09 8.43 -9.73
N LEU A 60 -7.32 8.05 -10.07
CA LEU A 60 -7.86 6.70 -9.84
C LEU A 60 -6.98 5.61 -10.47
N PHE A 61 -6.62 5.76 -11.74
CA PHE A 61 -5.80 4.78 -12.44
C PHE A 61 -4.39 4.64 -11.84
N ILE A 62 -3.75 5.75 -11.46
CA ILE A 62 -2.46 5.76 -10.76
C ILE A 62 -2.56 4.99 -9.45
N GLY A 63 -3.63 5.19 -8.67
CA GLY A 63 -3.87 4.44 -7.43
C GLY A 63 -4.02 2.92 -7.66
N ILE A 64 -4.74 2.53 -8.71
CA ILE A 64 -4.91 1.12 -9.11
C ILE A 64 -3.57 0.51 -9.50
N LEU A 65 -2.83 1.16 -10.41
CA LEU A 65 -1.57 0.67 -10.94
C LEU A 65 -0.52 0.58 -9.84
N THR A 66 -0.38 1.63 -9.03
CA THR A 66 0.56 1.67 -7.92
C THR A 66 0.21 0.58 -6.92
N THR A 67 -1.06 0.38 -6.57
CA THR A 67 -1.44 -0.72 -5.68
C THR A 67 -1.23 -2.09 -6.31
N ALA A 68 -1.42 -2.27 -7.62
CA ALA A 68 -1.13 -3.54 -8.28
C ALA A 68 0.37 -3.88 -8.25
N LEU A 69 1.23 -2.88 -8.40
CA LEU A 69 2.69 -3.02 -8.32
C LEU A 69 3.16 -3.27 -6.88
N ILE A 70 2.62 -2.52 -5.93
CA ILE A 70 3.00 -2.53 -4.51
C ILE A 70 2.32 -3.67 -3.73
N GLN A 71 1.15 -4.14 -4.20
CA GLN A 71 0.28 -5.14 -3.60
C GLN A 71 -0.22 -4.83 -2.18
N SER A 72 -0.14 -3.57 -1.75
CA SER A 72 -0.53 -3.13 -0.40
C SER A 72 -1.22 -1.77 -0.46
N SER A 73 -2.55 -1.73 -0.46
CA SER A 73 -3.30 -0.48 -0.48
C SER A 73 -3.09 0.37 0.76
N SER A 74 -2.89 -0.24 1.94
CA SER A 74 -2.59 0.51 3.17
C SER A 74 -1.27 1.28 3.08
N THR A 75 -0.27 0.72 2.37
CA THR A 75 0.99 1.40 2.10
C THR A 75 0.76 2.59 1.16
N ILE A 76 -0.09 2.45 0.15
CA ILE A 76 -0.45 3.54 -0.75
C ILE A 76 -1.22 4.64 0.00
N SER A 77 -2.20 4.30 0.83
CA SER A 77 -2.94 5.30 1.59
C SER A 77 -2.03 6.10 2.53
N ALA A 78 -1.08 5.43 3.20
CA ALA A 78 -0.08 6.11 4.02
C ALA A 78 0.83 7.02 3.19
N MET A 79 1.25 6.58 2.00
CA MET A 79 2.01 7.38 1.04
C MET A 79 1.27 8.67 0.66
N VAL A 80 -0.01 8.54 0.30
CA VAL A 80 -0.83 9.65 -0.17
C VAL A 80 -1.02 10.68 0.95
N VAL A 81 -1.28 10.24 2.19
CA VAL A 81 -1.37 11.15 3.35
C VAL A 81 -0.10 11.97 3.50
N VAL A 82 1.05 11.33 3.33
CA VAL A 82 2.35 11.96 3.45
C VAL A 82 2.61 12.94 2.30
N LEU A 83 2.21 12.63 1.06
CA LEU A 83 2.31 13.52 -0.10
C LEU A 83 1.42 14.75 0.01
N VAL A 84 0.23 14.58 0.60
CA VAL A 84 -0.68 15.69 0.92
C VAL A 84 -0.05 16.56 2.01
N ALA A 85 0.52 15.95 3.05
CA ALA A 85 1.21 16.69 4.10
C ALA A 85 2.44 17.45 3.59
N SER A 86 3.11 16.98 2.53
CA SER A 86 4.25 17.67 1.92
C SER A 86 3.87 18.69 0.84
N GLY A 87 2.58 18.82 0.49
CA GLY A 87 2.11 19.72 -0.57
C GLY A 87 2.32 19.25 -2.00
N ASN A 88 2.85 18.03 -2.20
CA ASN A 88 3.09 17.50 -3.54
C ASN A 88 1.81 16.97 -4.21
N LEU A 89 0.74 16.81 -3.43
CA LEU A 89 -0.56 16.36 -3.89
C LEU A 89 -1.64 17.15 -3.16
N SER A 90 -2.59 17.75 -3.87
CA SER A 90 -3.72 18.40 -3.20
C SER A 90 -4.69 17.36 -2.63
N LEU A 91 -5.52 17.75 -1.65
CA LEU A 91 -6.58 16.90 -1.12
C LEU A 91 -7.51 16.38 -2.21
N ALA A 92 -7.88 17.23 -3.17
CA ALA A 92 -8.71 16.87 -4.31
C ALA A 92 -8.03 15.85 -5.25
N GLN A 93 -6.71 15.91 -5.41
CA GLN A 93 -5.93 14.94 -6.18
C GLN A 93 -5.71 13.62 -5.41
N ALA A 94 -5.62 13.69 -4.08
CA ALA A 94 -5.42 12.55 -3.19
C ALA A 94 -6.61 11.58 -3.17
N VAL A 95 -7.83 12.13 -3.15
CA VAL A 95 -9.05 11.33 -2.98
C VAL A 95 -9.21 10.27 -4.09
N PRO A 96 -9.10 10.60 -5.40
CA PRO A 96 -9.17 9.59 -6.45
C PRO A 96 -8.04 8.57 -6.38
N VAL A 97 -6.82 8.96 -5.97
CA VAL A 97 -5.69 8.02 -5.81
C VAL A 97 -5.99 6.99 -4.71
N ILE A 98 -6.58 7.41 -3.58
CA ILE A 98 -7.00 6.49 -2.50
C ILE A 98 -8.12 5.56 -2.97
N MET A 99 -9.11 6.08 -3.71
CA MET A 99 -10.15 5.24 -4.32
C MET A 99 -9.54 4.19 -5.25
N GLY A 100 -8.56 4.62 -6.06
CA GLY A 100 -7.82 3.74 -6.95
C GLY A 100 -7.06 2.67 -6.20
N ALA A 101 -6.46 3.02 -5.07
CA ALA A 101 -5.76 2.07 -4.23
C ALA A 101 -6.69 1.00 -3.63
N ASN A 102 -7.91 1.38 -3.25
CA ASN A 102 -8.91 0.42 -2.79
C ASN A 102 -9.36 -0.53 -3.91
N ILE A 103 -9.50 -0.04 -5.14
CA ILE A 103 -9.73 -0.92 -6.30
C ILE A 103 -8.52 -1.80 -6.57
N GLY A 104 -7.29 -1.30 -6.50
CA GLY A 104 -6.09 -2.09 -6.80
C GLY A 104 -5.94 -3.35 -5.93
N THR A 105 -6.44 -3.34 -4.70
CA THR A 105 -6.46 -4.53 -3.83
C THR A 105 -7.31 -5.68 -4.40
N THR A 106 -8.29 -5.38 -5.25
CA THR A 106 -9.12 -6.38 -5.94
C THR A 106 -8.31 -7.21 -6.95
N LEU A 107 -7.33 -6.60 -7.61
CA LEU A 107 -6.40 -7.30 -8.49
C LEU A 107 -5.57 -8.31 -7.70
N THR A 108 -5.09 -7.92 -6.52
CA THR A 108 -4.34 -8.80 -5.63
C THR A 108 -5.22 -9.95 -5.12
N SER A 109 -6.46 -9.68 -4.71
CA SER A 109 -7.42 -10.70 -4.24
C SER A 109 -7.68 -11.76 -5.32
N THR A 110 -7.87 -11.31 -6.55
CA THR A 110 -8.13 -12.14 -7.74
C THR A 110 -6.88 -12.96 -8.11
N LEU A 111 -5.68 -12.35 -8.10
CA LEU A 111 -4.42 -13.06 -8.34
C LEU A 111 -4.19 -14.16 -7.30
N VAL A 112 -4.45 -13.88 -6.03
CA VAL A 112 -4.34 -14.88 -4.95
C VAL A 112 -5.35 -16.02 -5.15
N ALA A 113 -6.59 -15.72 -5.56
CA ALA A 113 -7.57 -16.74 -5.88
C ALA A 113 -7.07 -17.66 -7.01
N PHE A 114 -6.51 -17.11 -8.09
CA PHE A 114 -5.92 -17.88 -9.19
C PHE A 114 -4.75 -18.77 -8.74
N GLY A 115 -4.01 -18.41 -7.69
CA GLY A 115 -3.01 -19.29 -7.09
C GLY A 115 -3.55 -20.65 -6.61
N TYR A 116 -4.86 -20.77 -6.39
CA TYR A 116 -5.52 -22.02 -5.99
C TYR A 116 -6.21 -22.77 -7.13
N ILE A 117 -5.98 -22.39 -8.40
CA ILE A 117 -6.71 -22.92 -9.56
C ILE A 117 -6.72 -24.46 -9.65
N LEU A 118 -5.64 -25.12 -9.21
CA LEU A 118 -5.52 -26.59 -9.19
C LEU A 118 -6.43 -27.27 -8.12
N LYS A 119 -6.87 -26.53 -7.09
CA LYS A 119 -7.69 -27.02 -5.99
C LYS A 119 -9.11 -26.47 -6.08
N LYS A 120 -9.97 -27.09 -6.90
CA LYS A 120 -11.36 -26.63 -7.20
C LYS A 120 -12.17 -26.11 -5.99
N LYS A 121 -12.19 -26.83 -4.85
CA LYS A 121 -12.95 -26.39 -3.66
C LYS A 121 -12.37 -25.11 -3.03
N THR A 122 -11.04 -25.00 -2.95
CA THR A 122 -10.35 -23.84 -2.36
C THR A 122 -10.38 -22.64 -3.31
N PHE A 123 -10.19 -22.87 -4.61
CA PHE A 123 -10.34 -21.85 -5.65
C PHE A 123 -11.71 -21.17 -5.57
N ARG A 124 -12.80 -21.94 -5.55
CA ARG A 124 -14.15 -21.38 -5.45
C ARG A 124 -14.34 -20.53 -4.20
N LYS A 125 -13.87 -21.00 -3.04
CA LYS A 125 -13.97 -20.22 -1.80
C LYS A 125 -13.16 -18.93 -1.85
N ALA A 126 -11.93 -18.99 -2.35
CA ALA A 126 -11.05 -17.83 -2.47
C ALA A 126 -11.59 -16.82 -3.49
N LEU A 127 -12.06 -17.29 -4.65
CA LEU A 127 -12.67 -16.45 -5.68
C LEU A 127 -13.98 -15.81 -5.20
N SER A 128 -14.86 -16.56 -4.53
CA SER A 128 -16.10 -15.98 -3.97
C SER A 128 -15.82 -14.90 -2.92
N ALA A 129 -14.83 -15.12 -2.05
CA ALA A 129 -14.42 -14.11 -1.08
C ALA A 129 -13.79 -12.87 -1.76
N GLY A 130 -12.95 -13.08 -2.79
CA GLY A 130 -12.38 -12.01 -3.60
C GLY A 130 -13.47 -11.18 -4.28
N VAL A 131 -14.37 -11.83 -5.04
CA VAL A 131 -15.45 -11.14 -5.76
C VAL A 131 -16.36 -10.33 -4.84
N LEU A 132 -16.69 -10.83 -3.64
CA LEU A 132 -17.49 -10.06 -2.67
C LEU A 132 -16.77 -8.77 -2.23
N HIS A 133 -15.47 -8.89 -1.94
CA HIS A 133 -14.63 -7.74 -1.63
C HIS A 133 -14.51 -6.78 -2.83
N ASP A 134 -14.42 -7.30 -4.04
CA ASP A 134 -14.26 -6.53 -5.26
C ASP A 134 -15.52 -5.73 -5.60
N ILE A 135 -16.70 -6.36 -5.47
CA ILE A 135 -18.00 -5.69 -5.66
C ILE A 135 -18.15 -4.52 -4.68
N PHE A 136 -17.79 -4.70 -3.41
CA PHE A 136 -17.87 -3.62 -2.42
C PHE A 136 -16.96 -2.44 -2.78
N ASN A 137 -15.70 -2.70 -3.13
CA ASN A 137 -14.75 -1.64 -3.48
C ASN A 137 -15.12 -0.92 -4.78
N ILE A 138 -15.52 -1.66 -5.81
CA ILE A 138 -15.92 -1.09 -7.09
C ILE A 138 -17.20 -0.27 -6.94
N SER A 139 -18.20 -0.78 -6.19
CA SER A 139 -19.45 -0.04 -5.94
C SER A 139 -19.18 1.27 -5.20
N THR A 140 -18.27 1.25 -4.24
CA THR A 140 -17.85 2.44 -3.48
C THR A 140 -17.30 3.52 -4.42
N VAL A 141 -16.42 3.15 -5.36
CA VAL A 141 -15.85 4.12 -6.32
C VAL A 141 -16.89 4.58 -7.34
N ILE A 142 -17.74 3.68 -7.86
CA ILE A 142 -18.80 4.06 -8.80
C ILE A 142 -19.75 5.10 -8.20
N ILE A 143 -20.01 5.03 -6.90
CA ILE A 143 -20.87 5.98 -6.20
C ILE A 143 -20.09 7.24 -5.80
N LEU A 144 -18.94 7.08 -5.15
CA LEU A 144 -18.22 8.21 -4.54
C LEU A 144 -17.41 9.02 -5.55
N LEU A 145 -16.85 8.43 -6.61
CA LEU A 145 -16.02 9.16 -7.56
C LEU A 145 -16.83 10.22 -8.31
N PRO A 146 -18.00 9.95 -8.90
CA PRO A 146 -18.81 11.01 -9.50
C PRO A 146 -19.20 12.07 -8.48
N LEU A 147 -19.57 11.65 -7.26
CA LEU A 147 -19.95 12.58 -6.19
C LEU A 147 -18.80 13.50 -5.80
N GLU A 148 -17.58 12.97 -5.77
CA GLU A 148 -16.37 13.76 -5.56
C GLU A 148 -16.10 14.72 -6.71
N VAL A 149 -16.24 14.28 -7.96
CA VAL A 149 -16.01 15.13 -9.13
C VAL A 149 -17.01 16.29 -9.21
N TYR A 150 -18.29 16.05 -8.88
CA TYR A 150 -19.32 17.08 -8.98
C TYR A 150 -19.46 17.97 -7.74
N PHE A 151 -19.27 17.41 -6.55
CA PHE A 151 -19.54 18.11 -5.29
C PHE A 151 -18.30 18.26 -4.39
N GLY A 152 -17.20 17.58 -4.70
CA GLY A 152 -16.00 17.57 -3.86
C GLY A 152 -16.26 17.06 -2.44
N ILE A 153 -17.24 16.16 -2.25
CA ILE A 153 -17.77 15.90 -0.91
C ILE A 153 -16.71 15.39 0.07
N LEU A 154 -15.76 14.57 -0.39
CA LEU A 154 -14.70 13.99 0.42
C LEU A 154 -13.55 14.97 0.60
N SER A 155 -13.17 15.72 -0.43
CA SER A 155 -12.16 16.78 -0.31
C SER A 155 -12.59 17.87 0.68
N HIS A 156 -13.83 18.36 0.57
CA HIS A 156 -14.39 19.35 1.50
C HIS A 156 -14.53 18.79 2.92
N LEU A 157 -15.00 17.54 3.07
CA LEU A 157 -15.08 16.90 4.38
C LEU A 157 -13.70 16.74 5.02
N SER A 158 -12.71 16.35 4.22
CA SER A 158 -11.34 16.22 4.70
C SER A 158 -10.74 17.58 5.09
N ALA A 159 -10.95 18.63 4.29
CA ALA A 159 -10.52 19.98 4.64
C ALA A 159 -11.21 20.50 5.92
N TRP A 160 -12.51 20.24 6.05
CA TRP A 160 -13.27 20.56 7.27
C TRP A 160 -12.69 19.87 8.49
N LEU A 161 -12.38 18.57 8.40
CA LEU A 161 -11.75 17.81 9.49
C LEU A 161 -10.35 18.35 9.82
N THR A 162 -9.54 18.69 8.81
CA THR A 162 -8.18 19.18 9.01
C THR A 162 -8.14 20.54 9.71
N HIS A 163 -9.11 21.42 9.46
CA HIS A 163 -9.21 22.73 10.13
C HIS A 163 -9.39 22.62 11.66
N TRP A 164 -9.94 21.52 12.18
CA TRP A 164 -9.99 21.30 13.64
C TRP A 164 -8.62 21.01 14.26
N PHE A 165 -7.63 20.67 13.44
CA PHE A 165 -6.30 20.24 13.86
C PHE A 165 -5.23 21.29 13.53
N ILE A 166 -5.37 22.01 12.42
CA ILE A 166 -4.46 23.06 11.97
C ILE A 166 -5.23 24.38 12.03
N TRP A 167 -4.90 25.22 13.02
CA TRP A 167 -5.74 26.36 13.42
C TRP A 167 -5.41 27.69 12.72
N ASP A 168 -4.28 27.78 12.00
CA ASP A 168 -3.75 29.07 11.49
C ASP A 168 -3.29 29.08 10.02
N GLU A 169 -3.48 27.99 9.27
CA GLU A 169 -3.16 27.96 7.84
C GLU A 169 -4.42 27.59 7.05
N PRO A 170 -4.82 28.37 6.02
CA PRO A 170 -5.84 27.93 5.10
C PRO A 170 -5.37 26.60 4.51
N VAL A 171 -6.13 25.53 4.75
CA VAL A 171 -5.95 24.24 4.07
C VAL A 171 -6.38 24.48 2.63
N ASP A 172 -5.47 25.07 1.87
CA ASP A 172 -5.74 25.47 0.50
C ASP A 172 -5.97 24.19 -0.31
N LEU A 173 -7.09 24.17 -1.04
CA LEU A 173 -7.47 23.06 -1.91
C LEU A 173 -6.48 22.92 -3.09
N GLY A 174 -5.55 23.87 -3.23
CA GLY A 174 -4.30 23.77 -3.98
C GLY A 174 -3.10 24.09 -3.10
N GLU A 175 -2.09 23.21 -3.13
CA GLU A 175 -0.72 23.45 -2.66
C GLU A 175 -0.54 23.89 -1.19
N ILE A 176 -0.72 22.96 -0.23
CA ILE A 176 -0.11 23.08 1.11
C ILE A 176 1.39 22.81 0.98
N GLY A 177 2.11 23.72 0.32
CA GLY A 177 3.54 23.62 0.08
C GLY A 177 4.35 23.76 1.37
N LEU A 178 4.63 22.65 2.06
CA LEU A 178 5.87 22.55 2.82
C LEU A 178 7.01 22.50 1.79
N ASN A 179 7.40 23.69 1.31
CA ASN A 179 8.59 23.88 0.49
C ASN A 179 9.79 23.22 1.19
N GLY A 180 10.20 22.08 0.63
CA GLY A 180 11.36 21.35 1.09
C GLY A 180 11.03 20.20 2.02
N PHE A 181 10.48 19.12 1.47
CA PHE A 181 10.84 17.83 2.03
C PHE A 181 12.37 17.71 1.94
N PHE A 182 13.08 17.49 3.06
CA PHE A 182 14.56 17.41 3.12
C PHE A 182 15.15 16.48 2.05
N LEU A 183 14.39 15.48 1.61
CA LEU A 183 14.83 14.52 0.61
C LEU A 183 14.84 15.09 -0.81
N ARG A 184 14.17 16.21 -1.11
CA ARG A 184 14.13 16.77 -2.47
C ARG A 184 15.50 17.24 -2.97
N SER A 185 16.30 17.83 -2.10
CA SER A 185 17.71 18.14 -2.41
C SER A 185 18.49 16.88 -2.75
N LEU A 186 18.26 15.81 -1.98
CA LEU A 186 18.88 14.50 -2.18
C LEU A 186 18.43 13.86 -3.50
N SER A 187 17.17 14.09 -3.91
CA SER A 187 16.61 13.57 -5.15
C SER A 187 17.24 14.25 -6.36
N TYR A 188 17.39 15.58 -6.33
CA TYR A 188 18.11 16.32 -7.37
C TYR A 188 19.58 15.94 -7.44
N GLU A 189 20.24 15.77 -6.29
CA GLU A 189 21.63 15.33 -6.22
C GLU A 189 21.79 13.93 -6.83
N LEU A 190 20.96 12.96 -6.44
CA LEU A 190 20.96 11.64 -7.06
C LEU A 190 20.66 11.72 -8.57
N TYR A 191 19.76 12.60 -8.99
CA TYR A 191 19.37 12.74 -10.40
C TYR A 191 20.54 13.28 -11.24
N SER A 192 21.25 14.28 -10.71
CA SER A 192 22.44 14.85 -11.33
C SER A 192 23.53 13.81 -11.60
N TYR A 193 23.68 12.81 -10.72
CA TYR A 193 24.63 11.71 -10.94
C TYR A 193 24.20 10.74 -12.04
N LEU A 194 22.89 10.54 -12.24
CA LEU A 194 22.39 9.63 -13.27
C LEU A 194 22.36 10.28 -14.65
N SER A 195 21.99 11.56 -14.75
CA SER A 195 21.93 12.37 -15.99
C SER A 195 21.11 11.77 -17.16
N TRP A 196 20.42 10.65 -16.94
CA TRP A 196 19.71 9.85 -17.95
C TRP A 196 18.27 9.60 -17.45
N PRO A 197 17.27 10.28 -18.01
CA PRO A 197 15.90 10.25 -17.47
C PRO A 197 15.27 8.84 -17.37
N LEU A 198 15.40 8.00 -18.40
CA LEU A 198 14.90 6.62 -18.40
C LEU A 198 15.57 5.74 -17.35
N LEU A 199 16.88 5.96 -17.15
CA LEU A 199 17.63 5.27 -16.11
C LEU A 199 17.19 5.74 -14.73
N ALA A 200 16.98 7.05 -14.55
CA ALA A 200 16.50 7.65 -13.31
C ALA A 200 15.08 7.17 -12.96
N LEU A 201 14.21 7.00 -13.95
CA LEU A 201 12.92 6.35 -13.77
C LEU A 201 13.07 4.91 -13.28
N ALA A 202 13.92 4.12 -13.94
CA ALA A 202 14.11 2.72 -13.56
C ALA A 202 14.69 2.59 -12.15
N THR A 203 15.64 3.45 -11.76
CA THR A 203 16.19 3.45 -10.40
C THR A 203 15.17 3.93 -9.38
N GLY A 204 14.35 4.92 -9.70
CA GLY A 204 13.20 5.31 -8.87
C GLY A 204 12.23 4.15 -8.66
N ILE A 205 11.87 3.39 -9.71
CA ILE A 205 10.97 2.23 -9.57
C ILE A 205 11.62 1.15 -8.69
N LEU A 206 12.92 0.89 -8.85
CA LEU A 206 13.65 -0.09 -8.05
C LEU A 206 13.76 0.32 -6.58
N LEU A 207 14.04 1.59 -6.28
CA LEU A 207 14.05 2.14 -4.92
C LEU A 207 12.67 2.01 -4.28
N MET A 208 11.61 2.23 -5.06
CA MET A 208 10.23 2.11 -4.61
C MET A 208 9.95 0.67 -4.21
N ILE A 209 10.20 -0.29 -5.11
CA ILE A 209 10.03 -1.73 -4.85
C ILE A 209 10.86 -2.19 -3.64
N GLY A 210 12.11 -1.72 -3.53
CA GLY A 210 13.00 -2.04 -2.43
C GLY A 210 12.46 -1.58 -1.07
N SER A 211 12.04 -0.31 -0.98
CA SER A 211 11.51 0.27 0.25
C SER A 211 10.19 -0.38 0.69
N ILE A 212 9.30 -0.72 -0.24
CA ILE A 212 8.07 -1.48 0.03
C ILE A 212 8.40 -2.87 0.58
N LYS A 213 9.37 -3.57 0.00
CA LYS A 213 9.76 -4.91 0.46
C LYS A 213 10.28 -4.86 1.89
N ILE A 214 11.01 -3.80 2.26
CA ILE A 214 11.45 -3.54 3.63
C ILE A 214 10.24 -3.32 4.54
N LEU A 215 9.33 -2.40 4.19
CA LEU A 215 8.14 -2.06 4.97
C LEU A 215 7.20 -3.28 5.16
N SER A 216 6.92 -4.03 4.10
CA SER A 216 6.05 -5.21 4.11
C SER A 216 6.65 -6.34 4.97
N SER A 217 7.96 -6.59 4.84
CA SER A 217 8.69 -7.59 5.66
C SER A 217 8.65 -7.24 7.16
N LEU A 218 8.79 -5.96 7.49
CA LEU A 218 8.73 -5.47 8.87
C LEU A 218 7.33 -5.55 9.45
N ALA A 219 6.31 -5.15 8.70
CA ALA A 219 4.91 -5.26 9.11
C ALA A 219 4.55 -6.73 9.40
N TYR A 220 4.97 -7.66 8.54
CA TYR A 220 4.75 -9.09 8.75
C TYR A 220 5.45 -9.64 10.01
N LYS A 221 6.70 -9.25 10.25
CA LYS A 221 7.47 -9.68 11.43
C LYS A 221 6.96 -9.06 12.73
N SER A 222 6.55 -7.80 12.71
CA SER A 222 6.17 -7.04 13.91
C SER A 222 4.71 -7.24 14.30
N LEU A 223 3.78 -7.22 13.34
CA LEU A 223 2.34 -7.29 13.62
C LEU A 223 1.79 -8.72 13.54
N ILE A 224 2.17 -9.50 12.53
CA ILE A 224 1.53 -10.78 12.24
C ILE A 224 2.16 -11.92 13.06
N THR A 225 3.48 -12.03 13.06
CA THR A 225 4.17 -13.19 13.68
C THR A 225 3.91 -13.36 15.19
N PRO A 226 4.03 -12.32 16.05
CA PRO A 226 3.78 -12.47 17.48
C PRO A 226 2.29 -12.54 17.83
N ASN A 227 1.44 -11.73 17.18
CA ASN A 227 0.01 -11.71 17.48
C ASN A 227 -0.69 -12.96 16.97
N PHE A 228 -0.33 -13.50 15.81
CA PHE A 228 -0.93 -14.74 15.31
C PHE A 228 -0.62 -15.94 16.23
N LYS A 229 0.58 -16.02 16.82
CA LYS A 229 0.90 -17.03 17.84
C LYS A 229 0.06 -16.86 19.11
N LYS A 230 -0.16 -15.62 19.56
CA LYS A 230 -0.94 -15.30 20.76
C LYS A 230 -2.43 -15.56 20.54
N VAL A 231 -2.96 -15.18 19.38
CA VAL A 231 -4.35 -15.39 18.94
C VAL A 231 -4.63 -16.87 18.71
N ARG A 232 -3.75 -17.61 18.02
CA ARG A 232 -3.87 -19.07 17.85
C ARG A 232 -3.97 -19.79 19.19
N LYS A 233 -3.18 -19.38 20.20
CA LYS A 233 -3.17 -19.99 21.53
C LYS A 233 -4.50 -19.84 22.29
N HIS A 234 -5.25 -18.77 22.05
CA HIS A 234 -6.49 -18.47 22.79
C HIS A 234 -7.76 -18.74 21.97
N ILE A 235 -7.70 -18.68 20.63
CA ILE A 235 -8.86 -18.87 19.74
C ILE A 235 -8.88 -20.28 19.12
N LEU A 236 -7.74 -20.92 18.89
CA LEU A 236 -7.65 -22.24 18.25
C LEU A 236 -7.10 -23.28 19.24
N ILE A 237 -7.85 -23.55 20.30
CA ILE A 237 -7.66 -24.77 21.11
C ILE A 237 -8.28 -25.92 20.32
N PHE A 238 -7.55 -26.48 19.35
CA PHE A 238 -7.92 -27.80 18.83
C PHE A 238 -7.54 -28.85 19.87
N PRO A 239 -8.49 -29.64 20.39
CA PRO A 239 -8.14 -30.76 21.26
C PRO A 239 -7.22 -31.70 20.47
N SER A 240 -6.04 -31.99 21.03
CA SER A 240 -5.05 -32.92 20.47
C SER A 240 -5.59 -34.33 20.21
N ALA A 241 -6.79 -34.65 20.72
CA ALA A 241 -7.51 -35.91 20.51
C ALA A 241 -8.18 -36.03 19.12
N LEU A 242 -8.36 -34.96 18.35
CA LEU A 242 -9.08 -35.00 17.05
C LEU A 242 -8.16 -35.07 15.82
N LEU A 243 -6.84 -34.99 16.00
CA LEU A 243 -5.88 -35.07 14.90
C LEU A 243 -5.84 -36.45 14.17
N PRO A 244 -6.09 -37.61 14.80
CA PRO A 244 -6.10 -38.88 14.07
C PRO A 244 -7.35 -39.11 13.21
N MET A 245 -8.48 -38.45 13.50
CA MET A 245 -9.75 -38.71 12.80
C MET A 245 -9.89 -37.99 11.46
N VAL A 246 -9.17 -36.88 11.23
CA VAL A 246 -9.27 -36.11 9.97
C VAL A 246 -8.30 -36.63 8.90
N PHE A 247 -7.37 -37.53 9.25
CA PHE A 247 -6.38 -38.10 8.33
C PHE A 247 -6.50 -39.62 8.10
N SER A 248 -7.57 -40.30 8.56
CA SER A 248 -7.71 -41.76 8.38
C SER A 248 -8.35 -42.22 7.06
N SER A 249 -8.73 -41.33 6.15
CA SER A 249 -9.20 -41.76 4.82
C SER A 249 -8.02 -42.01 3.88
N ARG A 250 -7.20 -43.03 4.16
CA ARG A 250 -6.47 -43.75 3.11
C ARG A 250 -7.47 -44.69 2.43
N PRO A 251 -7.67 -44.64 1.11
CA PRO A 251 -8.32 -45.75 0.44
C PRO A 251 -7.37 -46.95 0.52
N LEU A 252 -7.83 -48.04 1.13
CA LEU A 252 -7.21 -49.36 1.03
C LEU A 252 -7.35 -49.81 -0.43
N TYR A 253 -6.29 -49.64 -1.22
CA TYR A 253 -6.11 -50.33 -2.48
C TYR A 253 -5.59 -51.75 -2.16
N ASN A 254 -6.42 -52.77 -2.42
CA ASN A 254 -6.07 -54.18 -2.31
C ASN A 254 -5.88 -54.76 -3.72
N PRO A 255 -4.65 -55.02 -4.21
CA PRO A 255 -4.44 -55.78 -5.42
C PRO A 255 -4.25 -57.25 -5.05
N ALA A 256 -5.37 -57.95 -4.85
CA ALA A 256 -5.40 -59.41 -4.81
C ALA A 256 -6.83 -59.89 -5.10
N GLN A 257 -7.20 -59.83 -6.38
CA GLN A 257 -8.11 -60.74 -7.11
C GLN A 257 -8.15 -60.31 -8.57
#